data_AF-A0A645HFU4-F1
#
_entry.id   AF-A0A645HFU4-F1
#
_cell.length_a   1.000
_cell.length_b   1.000
_cell.length_c   1.000
_cell.angle_alpha   90.00
_cell.angle_beta   90.00
_cell.angle_gamma   90.00
#
_symmetry.space_group_name_H-M   'P 1'
#
loop_
_entity.id
_entity.type
_entity.pdbx_description
1 polymer ?
#
loop_
_entity_poly.entity_id
_entity_poly.type
_entity_poly.pdbx_seq_one_letter_code
_entity_poly.pdbx_strand_id
1 'polypeptide(L)'
;MLALADAVQVAIDFAAEHPDDTLILVTGDHETGGLSIGFAGTNYSTYLKNINSQKISYAKYDADYVANYVEKKVPFDQAMADVSALFGLVLPADADKAASSTLVLTDYEVGELKKAYDLTLKGGFGTDANGKSLQTQEEYVQYGTYTPFSVTVTHLLNNKSGINFASYSHTGLPAAVYATGVGSELFGGGYDNTDLYNKMASLFGM
;
A
#
# COMPACT_ATOMS: atom_id res chain seq x y z
N MET A 1 -2.87 -9.00 0.00
CA MET A 1 -4.06 -9.63 -0.61
C MET A 1 -3.92 -11.14 -0.79
N LEU A 2 -2.80 -11.68 -1.30
CA LEU A 2 -2.63 -13.14 -1.43
C LEU A 2 -2.85 -13.91 -0.12
N ALA A 3 -2.21 -13.48 0.98
CA ALA A 3 -2.37 -14.13 2.28
C ALA A 3 -3.83 -14.16 2.80
N LEU A 4 -4.62 -13.12 2.52
CA LEU A 4 -6.05 -13.11 2.88
C LEU A 4 -6.84 -14.06 1.98
N ALA A 5 -6.57 -14.08 0.67
CA ALA A 5 -7.20 -15.01 -0.25
C ALA A 5 -6.91 -16.47 0.12
N ASP A 6 -5.66 -16.79 0.49
CA ASP A 6 -5.27 -18.13 0.94
C ASP A 6 -6.00 -18.51 2.24
N ALA A 7 -6.14 -17.59 3.19
CA ALA A 7 -6.89 -17.83 4.42
C ALA A 7 -8.40 -18.03 4.16
N VAL A 8 -8.99 -17.25 3.26
CA VAL A 8 -10.38 -17.43 2.82
C VAL A 8 -10.56 -18.77 2.13
N GLN A 9 -9.59 -19.22 1.33
CA GLN A 9 -9.65 -20.54 0.69
C GLN A 9 -9.74 -21.67 1.72
N VAL A 10 -9.01 -21.58 2.84
CA VAL A 10 -9.14 -22.57 3.93
C VAL A 10 -10.57 -22.62 4.48
N ALA A 11 -11.24 -21.47 4.64
CA ALA A 11 -12.63 -21.42 5.07
C ALA A 11 -13.59 -22.00 4.01
N ILE A 12 -13.34 -21.73 2.73
CA ILE A 12 -14.10 -22.30 1.60
C ILE A 12 -13.98 -23.82 1.58
N ASP A 13 -12.76 -24.36 1.75
CA ASP A 13 -12.51 -25.80 1.77
C ASP A 13 -13.25 -26.47 2.94
N PHE A 14 -13.24 -25.84 4.12
CA PHE A 14 -14.03 -26.29 5.28
C PHE A 14 -15.53 -26.29 4.97
N ALA A 15 -16.08 -25.21 4.42
CA ALA A 15 -17.50 -25.13 4.09
C ALA A 15 -17.94 -26.18 3.04
N ALA A 16 -17.03 -26.62 2.17
CA ALA A 16 -17.31 -27.69 1.21
C ALA A 16 -17.56 -29.06 1.89
N GLU A 17 -16.93 -29.30 3.05
CA GLU A 17 -17.17 -30.48 3.89
C GLU A 17 -18.38 -30.31 4.83
N HIS A 18 -18.86 -29.07 4.99
CA HIS A 18 -19.91 -28.65 5.92
C HIS A 18 -20.98 -27.76 5.24
N PRO A 19 -21.61 -28.22 4.15
CA PRO A 19 -22.44 -27.36 3.30
C PRO A 19 -23.76 -26.91 3.93
N ASP A 20 -24.28 -27.67 4.88
CA ASP A 20 -25.63 -27.48 5.43
C ASP A 20 -25.65 -26.63 6.73
N ASP A 21 -24.49 -26.29 7.28
CA ASP A 21 -24.37 -25.59 8.57
C ASP A 21 -23.30 -24.48 8.59
N THR A 22 -22.71 -24.15 7.43
CA THR A 22 -21.64 -23.14 7.35
C THR A 22 -22.06 -21.90 6.55
N LEU A 23 -21.76 -20.73 7.11
CA LEU A 23 -21.78 -19.42 6.45
C LEU A 23 -20.36 -18.86 6.45
N ILE A 24 -19.90 -18.39 5.30
CA ILE A 24 -18.67 -17.60 5.18
C ILE A 24 -19.06 -16.16 4.85
N LEU A 25 -18.55 -15.22 5.64
CA LEU A 25 -18.68 -13.78 5.42
C LEU A 25 -17.27 -13.15 5.38
N VAL A 26 -16.97 -12.43 4.30
CA VAL A 26 -15.71 -11.69 4.13
C VAL A 26 -16.02 -10.24 3.82
N THR A 27 -15.46 -9.30 4.58
CA THR A 27 -15.62 -7.86 4.36
C THR A 27 -14.36 -7.10 4.78
N GLY A 28 -14.22 -5.87 4.30
CA GLY A 28 -13.35 -4.87 4.91
C GLY A 28 -14.09 -4.11 6.02
N ASP A 29 -13.34 -3.54 6.97
CA ASP A 29 -13.83 -2.58 7.95
C ASP A 29 -13.95 -1.17 7.36
N HIS A 30 -13.01 -0.78 6.50
CA HIS A 30 -13.04 0.43 5.69
C HIS A 30 -12.03 0.36 4.52
N GLU A 31 -12.15 1.27 3.54
CA GLU A 31 -11.10 1.47 2.53
C GLU A 31 -9.93 2.27 3.14
N THR A 32 -8.71 2.02 2.67
CA THR A 32 -7.51 2.71 3.14
C THR A 32 -6.68 3.28 1.99
N GLY A 33 -6.40 4.58 2.08
CA GLY A 33 -5.46 5.29 1.22
C GLY A 33 -6.07 5.89 -0.05
N GLY A 34 -7.32 5.58 -0.39
CA GLY A 34 -7.96 6.06 -1.61
C GLY A 34 -7.24 5.54 -2.85
N LEU A 35 -7.02 4.23 -2.91
CA LEU A 35 -6.29 3.58 -3.99
C LEU A 35 -7.01 3.77 -5.32
N SER A 36 -6.29 4.20 -6.36
CA SER A 36 -6.77 4.20 -7.73
C SER A 36 -5.90 3.34 -8.65
N ILE A 37 -6.54 2.60 -9.55
CA ILE A 37 -5.89 2.04 -10.75
C ILE A 37 -6.14 3.03 -11.89
N GLY A 38 -5.07 3.70 -12.29
CA GLY A 38 -5.09 4.90 -13.11
C GLY A 38 -4.28 5.99 -12.41
N PHE A 39 -3.34 6.58 -13.14
CA PHE A 39 -2.50 7.67 -12.67
C PHE A 39 -2.26 8.67 -13.80
N ALA A 40 -2.26 9.97 -13.48
CA ALA A 40 -2.11 11.03 -14.48
C ALA A 40 -0.83 10.85 -15.34
N GLY A 41 0.27 10.38 -14.74
CA GLY A 41 1.53 10.15 -15.45
C GLY A 41 1.53 8.95 -16.41
N THR A 42 0.58 8.02 -16.30
CA THR A 42 0.46 6.86 -17.21
C THR A 42 -0.76 6.94 -18.13
N ASN A 43 -1.59 7.98 -18.00
CA ASN A 43 -2.85 8.14 -18.72
C ASN A 43 -3.75 6.88 -18.56
N TYR A 44 -4.13 6.26 -19.67
CA TYR A 44 -4.92 5.02 -19.70
C TYR A 44 -4.08 3.75 -19.58
N SER A 45 -2.75 3.86 -19.54
CA SER A 45 -1.87 2.70 -19.41
C SER A 45 -1.70 2.30 -17.95
N THR A 46 -1.66 0.99 -17.71
CA THR A 46 -1.30 0.41 -16.41
C THR A 46 -0.18 -0.60 -16.60
N TYR A 47 0.77 -0.60 -15.68
CA TYR A 47 1.96 -1.47 -15.72
C TYR A 47 2.03 -2.28 -14.43
N LEU A 48 0.90 -2.89 -14.04
CA LEU A 48 0.73 -3.49 -12.71
C LEU A 48 1.82 -4.51 -12.35
N LYS A 49 2.44 -5.18 -13.33
CA LYS A 49 3.57 -6.11 -13.09
C LYS A 49 4.80 -5.43 -12.48
N ASN A 50 4.95 -4.11 -12.63
CA ASN A 50 6.05 -3.35 -12.04
C ASN A 50 6.11 -3.51 -10.51
N ILE A 51 4.96 -3.66 -9.84
CA ILE A 51 4.91 -3.85 -8.37
C ILE A 51 5.66 -5.11 -7.90
N ASN A 52 5.82 -6.12 -8.76
CA ASN A 52 6.59 -7.32 -8.46
C ASN A 52 8.10 -7.03 -8.31
N SER A 53 8.55 -5.84 -8.71
CA SER A 53 9.93 -5.40 -8.52
C SER A 53 10.23 -5.05 -7.06
N GLN A 54 9.20 -4.80 -6.25
CA GLN A 54 9.36 -4.56 -4.81
C GLN A 54 9.60 -5.88 -4.07
N LYS A 55 10.82 -6.05 -3.55
CA LYS A 55 11.27 -7.26 -2.84
C LYS A 55 11.22 -7.15 -1.33
N ILE A 56 10.86 -5.98 -0.81
CA ILE A 56 10.88 -5.64 0.61
C ILE A 56 9.72 -4.70 0.95
N SER A 57 9.20 -4.74 2.17
CA SER A 57 8.25 -3.72 2.63
C SER A 57 8.96 -2.40 2.93
N TYR A 58 8.26 -1.26 2.82
CA TYR A 58 8.85 0.03 3.18
C TYR A 58 9.29 0.06 4.66
N ALA A 59 8.54 -0.60 5.56
CA ALA A 59 8.87 -0.65 6.98
C ALA A 59 10.16 -1.42 7.25
N LYS A 60 10.37 -2.55 6.54
CA LYS A 60 11.63 -3.31 6.65
C LYS A 60 12.77 -2.57 5.95
N TYR A 61 12.51 -1.89 4.84
CA TYR A 61 13.48 -1.03 4.18
C TYR A 61 13.94 0.13 5.09
N ASP A 62 13.01 0.75 5.80
CA ASP A 62 13.31 1.80 6.78
C ASP A 62 14.26 1.29 7.87
N ALA A 63 13.93 0.14 8.45
CA ALA A 63 14.71 -0.47 9.53
C ALA A 63 16.10 -0.97 9.07
N ASP A 64 16.16 -1.66 7.94
CA ASP A 64 17.37 -2.35 7.50
C ASP A 64 18.34 -1.43 6.74
N TYR A 65 17.84 -0.42 6.02
CA TYR A 65 18.63 0.41 5.10
C TYR A 65 18.58 1.90 5.46
N VAL A 66 17.39 2.48 5.55
CA VAL A 66 17.26 3.95 5.68
C VAL A 66 17.81 4.47 7.00
N ALA A 67 17.63 3.73 8.09
CA ALA A 67 18.26 4.05 9.38
C ALA A 67 19.79 4.21 9.24
N ASN A 68 20.44 3.32 8.51
CA ASN A 68 21.87 3.36 8.24
C ASN A 68 22.26 4.53 7.31
N TYR A 69 21.43 4.87 6.32
CA TYR A 69 21.66 6.06 5.49
C TYR A 69 21.68 7.34 6.33
N VAL A 70 20.74 7.47 7.27
CA VAL A 70 20.63 8.62 8.16
C VAL A 70 21.81 8.70 9.12
N GLU A 71 22.22 7.56 9.71
CA GLU A 71 23.34 7.48 10.64
C GLU A 71 24.67 7.81 9.97
N LYS A 72 24.95 7.17 8.82
CA LYS A 72 26.26 7.27 8.14
C LYS A 72 26.32 8.37 7.08
N LYS A 73 25.21 9.08 6.85
CA LYS A 73 25.07 10.08 5.77
C LYS A 73 25.49 9.50 4.42
N VAL A 74 24.94 8.33 4.10
CA VAL A 74 25.23 7.64 2.84
C VAL A 74 24.91 8.57 1.66
N PRO A 75 25.76 8.64 0.62
CA PRO A 75 25.45 9.43 -0.58
C PRO A 75 24.20 8.92 -1.31
N PHE A 76 23.45 9.84 -1.92
CA PHE A 76 22.21 9.52 -2.65
C PHE A 76 22.42 8.43 -3.72
N ASP A 77 23.51 8.49 -4.49
CA ASP A 77 23.79 7.51 -5.55
C ASP A 77 23.99 6.09 -5.00
N GLN A 78 24.53 5.97 -3.78
CA GLN A 78 24.66 4.66 -3.12
C GLN A 78 23.30 4.15 -2.63
N ALA A 79 22.47 5.01 -2.04
CA ALA A 79 21.10 4.65 -1.68
C ALA A 79 20.27 4.25 -2.92
N MET A 80 20.53 4.85 -4.08
CA MET A 80 19.87 4.48 -5.34
C MET A 80 20.25 3.09 -5.84
N ALA A 81 21.43 2.57 -5.51
CA ALA A 81 21.78 1.19 -5.82
C ALA A 81 20.83 0.20 -5.11
N ASP A 82 20.53 0.46 -3.83
CA ASP A 82 19.58 -0.33 -3.04
C ASP A 82 18.14 -0.15 -3.55
N VAL A 83 17.74 1.09 -3.91
CA VAL A 83 16.43 1.35 -4.53
C VAL A 83 16.27 0.55 -5.83
N SER A 84 17.29 0.50 -6.68
CA SER A 84 17.27 -0.28 -7.91
C SER A 84 17.16 -1.78 -7.63
N ALA A 85 17.94 -2.30 -6.67
CA ALA A 85 17.95 -3.72 -6.33
C ALA A 85 16.63 -4.21 -5.70
N LEU A 86 16.03 -3.38 -4.86
CA LEU A 86 14.89 -3.72 -3.99
C LEU A 86 13.53 -3.28 -4.54
N PHE A 87 13.47 -2.25 -5.37
CA PHE A 87 12.22 -1.69 -5.93
C PHE A 87 12.23 -1.60 -7.46
N GLY A 88 13.37 -1.85 -8.11
CA GLY A 88 13.49 -1.87 -9.57
C GLY A 88 13.53 -0.50 -10.23
N LEU A 89 13.43 0.60 -9.48
CA LEU A 89 13.52 1.96 -10.02
C LEU A 89 14.96 2.30 -10.38
N VAL A 90 15.19 2.82 -11.58
CA VAL A 90 16.54 3.05 -12.12
C VAL A 90 16.72 4.51 -12.52
N LEU A 91 17.90 5.07 -12.26
CA LEU A 91 18.25 6.42 -12.72
C LEU A 91 18.35 6.49 -14.25
N PRO A 92 18.10 7.66 -14.87
CA PRO A 92 18.26 7.83 -16.33
C PRO A 92 19.62 7.38 -16.86
N ALA A 93 20.70 7.64 -16.12
CA ALA A 93 22.06 7.29 -16.50
C ALA A 93 22.31 5.77 -16.57
N ASP A 94 21.46 4.98 -15.92
CA ASP A 94 21.55 3.52 -15.83
C ASP A 94 20.41 2.82 -16.58
N ALA A 95 19.70 3.52 -17.49
CA ALA A 95 18.51 3.01 -18.16
C ALA A 95 18.69 1.63 -18.82
N ASP A 96 19.88 1.34 -19.35
CA ASP A 96 20.20 0.05 -19.98
C ASP A 96 20.16 -1.15 -18.99
N LYS A 97 20.21 -0.88 -17.68
CA LYS A 97 20.13 -1.89 -16.62
C LYS A 97 18.70 -2.14 -16.14
N ALA A 98 17.73 -1.34 -16.59
CA ALA A 98 16.35 -1.46 -16.13
C ALA A 98 15.68 -2.71 -16.73
N ALA A 99 14.91 -3.43 -15.90
CA ALA A 99 14.11 -4.57 -16.35
C ALA A 99 12.98 -4.17 -17.33
N SER A 100 12.59 -2.89 -17.29
CA SER A 100 11.59 -2.29 -18.17
C SER A 100 11.89 -0.79 -18.29
N SER A 101 11.68 -0.22 -19.48
CA SER A 101 11.78 1.24 -19.68
C SER A 101 10.79 2.01 -18.80
N THR A 102 9.67 1.39 -18.39
CA THR A 102 8.68 2.02 -17.50
C THR A 102 9.17 2.21 -16.06
N LEU A 103 10.27 1.57 -15.66
CA LEU A 103 10.89 1.70 -14.34
C LEU A 103 12.04 2.72 -14.31
N VAL A 104 12.43 3.25 -15.47
CA VAL A 104 13.44 4.32 -15.55
C VAL A 104 12.80 5.62 -15.05
N LEU A 105 13.44 6.24 -14.07
CA LEU A 105 13.05 7.54 -13.52
C LEU A 105 13.30 8.65 -14.54
N THR A 106 12.44 9.66 -14.53
CA THR A 106 12.65 10.93 -15.21
C THR A 106 13.46 11.88 -14.32
N ASP A 107 14.07 12.92 -14.90
CA ASP A 107 14.82 13.91 -14.12
C ASP A 107 13.95 14.59 -13.04
N TYR A 108 12.66 14.80 -13.33
CA TYR A 108 11.70 15.31 -12.36
C TYR A 108 11.55 14.37 -11.16
N GLU A 109 11.31 13.08 -11.41
CA GLU A 109 11.16 12.07 -10.35
C GLU A 109 12.45 11.89 -9.55
N VAL A 110 13.62 11.95 -10.19
CA VAL A 110 14.92 11.94 -9.49
C VAL A 110 15.05 13.16 -8.58
N GLY A 111 14.63 14.34 -9.05
CA GLY A 111 14.61 15.57 -8.25
C GLY A 111 13.74 15.46 -7.00
N GLU A 112 12.51 14.95 -7.14
CA GLU A 112 11.60 14.71 -6.02
C GLU A 112 12.17 13.69 -5.03
N LEU A 113 12.72 12.59 -5.56
CA LEU A 113 13.32 11.54 -4.74
C LEU A 113 14.56 12.03 -3.97
N LYS A 114 15.39 12.86 -4.61
CA LYS A 114 16.54 13.50 -3.96
C LYS A 114 16.11 14.50 -2.89
N LYS A 115 15.09 15.31 -3.14
CA LYS A 115 14.52 16.23 -2.13
C LYS A 115 14.05 15.44 -0.90
N ALA A 116 13.33 14.34 -1.12
CA ALA A 116 12.85 13.47 -0.04
C ALA A 116 14.00 12.77 0.71
N TYR A 117 15.08 12.40 0.01
CA TYR A 117 16.29 11.84 0.62
C TYR A 117 17.00 12.86 1.52
N ASP A 118 17.24 14.06 1.01
CA ASP A 118 17.91 15.14 1.75
C ASP A 118 17.09 15.54 2.99
N LEU A 119 15.75 15.50 2.88
CA LEU A 119 14.85 15.69 4.00
C LEU A 119 14.96 14.55 5.03
N THR A 120 14.93 13.31 4.58
CA THR A 120 15.09 12.11 5.43
C THR A 120 16.38 12.15 6.25
N LEU A 121 17.50 12.57 5.65
CA LEU A 121 18.78 12.70 6.34
C LEU A 121 18.80 13.74 7.46
N LYS A 122 17.87 14.72 7.46
CA LYS A 122 17.72 15.70 8.55
C LYS A 122 16.99 15.11 9.76
N GLY A 123 16.24 14.01 9.60
CA GLY A 123 15.42 13.41 10.64
C GLY A 123 14.19 14.25 11.00
N GLY A 124 13.46 13.83 12.04
CA GLY A 124 12.24 14.51 12.50
C GLY A 124 10.93 13.99 11.88
N PHE A 125 10.91 12.74 11.42
CA PHE A 125 9.73 12.08 10.84
C PHE A 125 9.15 11.03 11.78
N GLY A 126 7.89 10.67 11.58
CA GLY A 126 7.17 9.75 12.47
C GLY A 126 6.30 10.48 13.48
N THR A 127 6.07 9.82 14.62
CA THR A 127 5.20 10.31 15.69
C THR A 127 5.93 10.38 17.03
N ASP A 128 5.52 11.30 17.88
CA ASP A 128 5.91 11.29 19.30
C ASP A 128 5.24 10.15 20.09
N ALA A 129 5.53 10.07 21.38
CA ALA A 129 4.99 9.05 22.28
C ALA A 129 3.45 9.08 22.42
N ASN A 130 2.79 10.16 22.01
CA ASN A 130 1.34 10.32 22.03
C ASN A 130 0.71 10.16 20.64
N GLY A 131 1.49 9.74 19.63
CA GLY A 131 1.01 9.59 18.27
C GLY A 131 0.91 10.90 17.48
N LYS A 132 1.42 12.02 18.00
CA LYS A 132 1.41 13.30 17.27
C LYS A 132 2.53 13.31 16.24
N SER A 133 2.19 13.69 15.00
CA SER A 133 3.17 13.84 13.92
C SER A 133 4.32 14.80 14.32
N LEU A 134 5.56 14.37 14.03
CA LEU A 134 6.76 15.19 14.19
C LEU A 134 7.00 16.13 13.00
N GLN A 135 6.31 15.89 11.89
CA GLN A 135 6.44 16.64 10.64
C GLN A 135 5.74 17.99 10.69
N THR A 136 6.25 18.94 9.92
CA THR A 136 5.51 20.17 9.60
C THR A 136 4.22 19.85 8.83
N GLN A 137 3.29 20.81 8.77
CA GLN A 137 2.05 20.61 8.02
C GLN A 137 2.28 20.32 6.54
N GLU A 138 3.27 20.97 5.91
CA GLU A 138 3.62 20.75 4.51
C GLU A 138 4.19 19.33 4.30
N GLU A 139 5.13 18.92 5.14
CA GLU A 139 5.73 17.58 5.08
C GLU A 139 4.70 16.49 5.38
N TYR A 140 3.76 16.73 6.29
CA TYR A 140 2.69 15.78 6.57
C TYR A 140 1.75 15.62 5.36
N VAL A 141 1.42 16.70 4.67
CA VAL A 141 0.61 16.63 3.43
C VAL A 141 1.38 15.88 2.34
N GLN A 142 2.69 16.06 2.26
CA GLN A 142 3.51 15.42 1.24
C GLN A 142 3.85 13.95 1.54
N TYR A 143 4.04 13.58 2.82
CA TYR A 143 4.65 12.30 3.21
C TYR A 143 3.90 11.55 4.33
N GLY A 144 2.82 12.10 4.88
CA GLY A 144 2.10 11.50 6.00
C GLY A 144 2.91 11.55 7.29
N THR A 145 2.88 10.49 8.09
CA THR A 145 3.83 10.28 9.20
C THR A 145 5.03 9.42 8.78
N TYR A 146 5.15 9.11 7.49
CA TYR A 146 6.14 8.16 6.98
C TYR A 146 7.49 8.82 6.70
N THR A 147 8.53 8.00 6.62
CA THR A 147 9.86 8.45 6.18
C THR A 147 9.79 8.99 4.74
N PRO A 148 10.15 10.27 4.49
CA PRO A 148 9.96 10.90 3.18
C PRO A 148 10.59 10.12 2.02
N PHE A 149 11.80 9.60 2.20
CA PHE A 149 12.48 8.84 1.15
C PHE A 149 11.72 7.57 0.78
N SER A 150 11.33 6.76 1.77
CA SER A 150 10.66 5.47 1.55
C SER A 150 9.26 5.62 0.97
N VAL A 151 8.49 6.61 1.43
CA VAL A 151 7.17 6.89 0.84
C VAL A 151 7.33 7.40 -0.60
N THR A 152 8.35 8.20 -0.89
CA THR A 152 8.61 8.68 -2.27
C THR A 152 9.04 7.53 -3.19
N VAL A 153 9.94 6.63 -2.75
CA VAL A 153 10.32 5.43 -3.51
C VAL A 153 9.09 4.58 -3.85
N THR A 154 8.24 4.30 -2.87
CA THR A 154 7.06 3.45 -3.08
C THR A 154 6.00 4.16 -3.92
N HIS A 155 5.77 5.46 -3.74
CA HIS A 155 4.87 6.24 -4.59
C HIS A 155 5.35 6.30 -6.04
N LEU A 156 6.65 6.46 -6.29
CA LEU A 156 7.17 6.44 -7.66
C LEU A 156 6.97 5.08 -8.33
N LEU A 157 7.19 3.98 -7.60
CA LEU A 157 6.90 2.65 -8.12
C LEU A 157 5.40 2.46 -8.41
N ASN A 158 4.52 2.91 -7.51
CA ASN A 158 3.08 2.88 -7.71
C ASN A 158 2.67 3.68 -8.94
N ASN A 159 3.11 4.93 -9.03
CA ASN A 159 2.82 5.84 -10.14
C ASN A 159 3.28 5.28 -11.48
N LYS A 160 4.50 4.72 -11.54
CA LYS A 160 5.03 4.01 -12.72
C LYS A 160 4.29 2.71 -13.02
N SER A 161 3.57 2.15 -12.06
CA SER A 161 2.68 1.00 -12.25
C SER A 161 1.28 1.42 -12.71
N GLY A 162 0.99 2.72 -12.76
CA GLY A 162 -0.35 3.26 -13.01
C GLY A 162 -1.27 3.15 -11.79
N ILE A 163 -0.70 3.19 -10.57
CA ILE A 163 -1.42 3.13 -9.29
C ILE A 163 -1.17 4.45 -8.56
N ASN A 164 -2.18 5.01 -7.90
CA ASN A 164 -2.01 6.18 -7.06
C ASN A 164 -2.81 6.05 -5.76
N PHE A 165 -2.47 6.90 -4.78
CA PHE A 165 -3.15 7.04 -3.50
C PHE A 165 -3.49 8.50 -3.25
N ALA A 166 -4.59 8.75 -2.55
CA ALA A 166 -5.09 10.09 -2.26
C ALA A 166 -4.96 10.48 -0.78
N SER A 167 -4.76 9.51 0.12
CA SER A 167 -4.75 9.72 1.57
C SER A 167 -3.70 8.85 2.25
N TYR A 168 -3.23 9.29 3.41
CA TYR A 168 -2.43 8.49 4.35
C TYR A 168 -3.29 7.81 5.43
N SER A 169 -4.62 7.91 5.30
CA SER A 169 -5.61 7.42 6.25
C SER A 169 -6.73 6.66 5.52
N HIS A 170 -7.85 6.43 6.19
CA HIS A 170 -9.00 5.74 5.64
C HIS A 170 -9.78 6.63 4.67
N THR A 171 -10.64 6.01 3.86
CA THR A 171 -11.63 6.72 3.05
C THR A 171 -13.03 6.15 3.25
N GLY A 172 -14.04 6.91 2.85
CA GLY A 172 -15.46 6.57 2.99
C GLY A 172 -16.02 5.71 1.85
N LEU A 173 -15.19 5.03 1.06
CA LEU A 173 -15.69 4.12 0.04
C LEU A 173 -16.43 2.95 0.73
N PRO A 174 -17.65 2.58 0.30
CA PRO A 174 -18.35 1.44 0.86
C PRO A 174 -17.52 0.15 0.76
N ALA A 175 -17.34 -0.56 1.88
CA ALA A 175 -16.69 -1.85 1.89
C ALA A 175 -17.61 -2.93 1.30
N ALA A 176 -17.05 -3.80 0.46
CA ALA A 176 -17.78 -4.93 -0.10
C ALA A 176 -17.94 -6.04 0.94
N VAL A 177 -19.15 -6.58 1.03
CA VAL A 177 -19.46 -7.78 1.82
C VAL A 177 -19.65 -8.95 0.84
N TYR A 178 -18.87 -10.00 1.02
CA TYR A 178 -18.99 -11.26 0.29
C TYR A 178 -19.54 -12.32 1.23
N ALA A 179 -20.61 -13.00 0.81
CA ALA A 179 -21.24 -14.05 1.60
C ALA A 179 -21.47 -15.31 0.76
N THR A 180 -21.25 -16.48 1.33
CA THR A 180 -21.62 -17.78 0.72
C THR A 180 -21.97 -18.80 1.79
N GLY A 181 -22.79 -19.80 1.45
CA GLY A 181 -23.32 -20.78 2.40
C GLY A 181 -24.68 -20.41 2.98
N VAL A 182 -25.00 -21.01 4.13
CA VAL A 182 -26.32 -20.92 4.77
C VAL A 182 -26.66 -19.48 5.16
N GLY A 183 -27.81 -18.97 4.72
CA GLY A 183 -28.26 -17.62 5.07
C GLY A 183 -27.53 -16.48 4.34
N SER A 184 -26.68 -16.79 3.36
CA SER A 184 -25.90 -15.79 2.63
C SER A 184 -26.76 -14.76 1.87
N GLU A 185 -27.99 -15.12 1.51
CA GLU A 185 -28.98 -14.23 0.89
C GLU A 185 -29.35 -13.02 1.76
N LEU A 186 -29.18 -13.09 3.08
CA LEU A 186 -29.43 -11.98 4.01
C LEU A 186 -28.46 -10.81 3.82
N PHE A 187 -27.30 -11.04 3.18
CA PHE A 187 -26.21 -10.08 3.05
C PHE A 187 -26.17 -9.37 1.69
N GLY A 188 -27.19 -9.56 0.84
CA GLY A 188 -27.34 -8.82 -0.41
C GLY A 188 -27.80 -7.37 -0.23
N GLY A 189 -27.43 -6.50 -1.16
CA GLY A 189 -27.84 -5.08 -1.19
C GLY A 189 -26.86 -4.14 -0.48
N GLY A 190 -27.31 -2.89 -0.24
CA GLY A 190 -26.54 -1.87 0.49
C GLY A 190 -27.16 -1.62 1.87
N TYR A 191 -26.33 -1.57 2.91
CA TYR A 191 -26.71 -1.39 4.31
C TYR A 191 -25.52 -0.85 5.12
N ASP A 192 -25.79 -0.41 6.35
CA ASP A 192 -24.75 0.05 7.27
C ASP A 192 -24.01 -1.13 7.90
N ASN A 193 -22.77 -0.94 8.34
CA ASN A 193 -22.01 -2.03 8.95
C ASN A 193 -22.64 -2.55 10.26
N THR A 194 -23.43 -1.73 10.96
CA THR A 194 -24.17 -2.15 12.15
C THR A 194 -25.21 -3.22 11.85
N ASP A 195 -25.73 -3.28 10.62
CA ASP A 195 -26.68 -4.30 10.20
C ASP A 195 -26.03 -5.68 10.05
N LEU A 196 -24.70 -5.77 9.87
CA LEU A 196 -24.01 -7.05 9.82
C LEU A 196 -24.22 -7.83 11.12
N TYR A 197 -24.10 -7.16 12.26
CA TYR A 197 -24.37 -7.78 13.57
C TYR A 197 -25.80 -8.31 13.64
N ASN A 198 -26.79 -7.48 13.30
CA ASN A 198 -28.20 -7.86 13.39
C ASN A 198 -28.53 -9.05 12.46
N LYS A 199 -27.99 -9.04 11.23
CA LYS A 199 -28.17 -10.13 10.25
C LYS A 199 -27.55 -11.42 10.76
N MET A 200 -26.32 -11.37 11.27
CA MET A 200 -25.69 -12.56 11.87
C MET A 200 -26.46 -13.06 13.09
N ALA A 201 -26.88 -12.17 13.99
CA ALA A 201 -27.65 -12.54 15.18
C ALA A 201 -28.95 -13.30 14.83
N SER A 202 -29.65 -12.87 13.78
CA SER A 202 -30.87 -13.53 13.31
C SER A 202 -30.68 -14.99 12.89
N LEU A 203 -29.49 -15.36 12.41
CA LEU A 203 -29.16 -16.74 12.04
C LEU A 203 -29.00 -17.66 13.26
N PHE A 204 -28.75 -17.08 14.43
CA PHE A 204 -28.65 -17.79 15.70
C PHE A 204 -29.95 -17.74 16.52
N GLY A 205 -31.03 -17.18 15.96
CA GLY A 205 -32.32 -17.03 16.66
C GLY A 205 -32.29 -16.02 17.82
N MET A 206 -31.38 -15.05 17.77
CA MET A 206 -31.27 -13.94 18.72
C MET A 206 -32.03 -12.70 18.27
#